data_AF-A0A059LC12-F1
#
_entry.id   AF-A0A059LC12-F1
#
_cell.length_a   1.000
_cell.length_b   1.000
_cell.length_c   1.000
_cell.angle_alpha   90.00
_cell.angle_beta   90.00
_cell.angle_gamma   90.00
#
_symmetry.space_group_name_H-M   'P 1'
#
loop_
_entity.id
_entity.type
_entity.pdbx_description
1 polymer ?
#
loop_
_entity_poly.entity_id
_entity_poly.type
_entity_poly.pdbx_seq_one_letter_code
_entity_poly.pdbx_strand_id
1 'polypeptide(L)'
;AEVLQLLRMDDCNAHGVLARRADALDGSEADPTARGVRGALLLASGSLVNHECLPTLARFDDCDAGSRSSATACSTPCVSFRTLHAVPRGGELSLSYVPLLWDGEERRARCRALFGFDCRCARCRAELREEAEAQGKEAPAAGLGEEEADWRYVDVFLLKYVCARPGCGGTLAPEAPGGSAAECNVCGAKRTEKEFLEELQALQE
;
A
#
# COMPACT_ATOMS: atom_id res chain seq x y z
N ALA A 1 17.91 27.78 -6.33
CA ALA A 1 17.66 27.10 -5.04
C ALA A 1 16.19 26.68 -4.93
N GLU A 2 15.25 27.61 -5.12
CA GLU A 2 13.79 27.36 -4.98
C GLU A 2 13.23 26.30 -5.92
N VAL A 3 13.61 26.32 -7.21
CA VAL A 3 13.15 25.29 -8.19
C VAL A 3 13.58 23.88 -7.78
N LEU A 4 14.81 23.71 -7.29
CA LEU A 4 15.29 22.41 -6.83
C LEU A 4 14.55 21.94 -5.57
N GLN A 5 14.20 22.86 -4.68
CA GLN A 5 13.37 22.54 -3.51
C GLN A 5 11.97 22.11 -3.94
N LEU A 6 11.37 22.80 -4.91
CA LEU A 6 10.07 22.43 -5.45
C LEU A 6 10.08 21.04 -6.10
N LEU A 7 11.10 20.74 -6.90
CA LEU A 7 11.26 19.42 -7.51
C LEU A 7 11.44 18.32 -6.45
N ARG A 8 12.19 18.57 -5.39
CA ARG A 8 12.31 17.61 -4.26
C ARG A 8 10.98 17.42 -3.52
N MET A 9 10.19 18.48 -3.37
CA MET A 9 8.86 18.37 -2.78
C MET A 9 7.94 17.55 -3.70
N ASP A 10 8.00 17.74 -5.01
CA ASP A 10 7.27 16.93 -5.98
C ASP A 10 7.69 15.46 -5.90
N ASP A 11 8.98 15.15 -5.94
CA ASP A 11 9.51 13.78 -5.89
C ASP A 11 9.04 13.00 -4.65
N CYS A 12 8.96 13.66 -3.49
CA CYS A 12 8.54 13.03 -2.23
C CYS A 12 7.02 12.94 -2.04
N ASN A 13 6.22 13.71 -2.79
CA ASN A 13 4.77 13.87 -2.53
C ASN A 13 3.89 13.57 -3.74
N ALA A 14 4.46 13.36 -4.92
CA ALA A 14 3.73 12.95 -6.10
C ALA A 14 3.29 11.49 -5.98
N HIS A 15 2.02 11.25 -6.26
CA HIS A 15 1.45 9.91 -6.30
C HIS A 15 1.08 9.51 -7.72
N GLY A 16 1.52 8.34 -8.16
CA GLY A 16 1.09 7.77 -9.44
C GLY A 16 -0.41 7.50 -9.44
N VAL A 17 -1.11 7.83 -10.53
CA VAL A 17 -2.56 7.60 -10.68
C VAL A 17 -2.82 6.23 -11.30
N LEU A 18 -3.41 5.32 -10.53
CA LEU A 18 -3.73 3.96 -10.98
C LEU A 18 -5.12 3.88 -11.61
N ALA A 19 -5.18 3.98 -12.93
CA ALA A 19 -6.42 3.82 -13.69
C ALA A 19 -6.39 2.53 -14.52
N ARG A 20 -7.56 2.05 -14.96
CA ARG A 20 -7.63 0.88 -15.86
C ARG A 20 -6.80 1.15 -17.11
N ARG A 21 -6.20 0.15 -17.74
CA ARG A 21 -5.61 0.36 -19.08
C ARG A 21 -6.76 0.42 -20.07
N ALA A 22 -6.88 1.50 -20.84
CA ALA A 22 -7.97 1.63 -21.82
C ALA A 22 -7.84 0.59 -22.92
N ASP A 23 -6.61 0.34 -23.39
CA ASP A 23 -6.30 -0.60 -24.46
C ASP A 23 -4.94 -1.27 -24.22
N ALA A 24 -4.76 -2.49 -24.72
CA ALA A 24 -3.43 -3.05 -24.94
C ALA A 24 -2.82 -2.35 -26.16
N LEU A 25 -1.68 -1.70 -25.98
CA LEU A 25 -1.00 -0.93 -27.04
C LEU A 25 -0.60 -1.81 -28.25
N ASP A 26 -0.61 -3.13 -28.08
CA ASP A 26 -0.21 -4.14 -29.06
C ASP A 26 -1.40 -4.89 -29.69
N GLY A 27 -2.65 -4.51 -29.37
CA GLY A 27 -3.84 -5.18 -29.90
C GLY A 27 -4.11 -6.57 -29.31
N SER A 28 -3.41 -6.97 -28.25
CA SER A 28 -3.80 -8.14 -27.46
C SER A 28 -5.11 -7.91 -26.70
N GLU A 29 -5.80 -8.98 -26.30
CA GLU A 29 -6.97 -8.83 -25.42
C GLU A 29 -6.53 -8.14 -24.12
N ALA A 30 -6.98 -6.90 -23.93
CA ALA A 30 -6.70 -6.15 -22.72
C ALA A 30 -7.29 -6.89 -21.53
N ASP A 31 -6.46 -7.30 -20.57
CA ASP A 31 -6.97 -7.79 -19.29
C ASP A 31 -7.84 -6.66 -18.69
N PRO A 32 -9.17 -6.85 -18.56
CA PRO A 32 -10.10 -5.81 -18.14
C PRO A 32 -9.84 -5.35 -16.69
N THR A 33 -8.98 -6.05 -15.97
CA THR A 33 -8.55 -5.74 -14.61
C THR A 33 -7.14 -5.13 -14.54
N ALA A 34 -6.40 -5.08 -15.65
CA ALA A 34 -5.07 -4.48 -15.68
C ALA A 34 -5.17 -2.97 -15.47
N ARG A 35 -4.48 -2.48 -14.43
CA ARG A 35 -4.30 -1.06 -14.16
C ARG A 35 -2.86 -0.65 -14.40
N GLY A 36 -2.66 0.62 -14.72
CA GLY A 36 -1.34 1.20 -14.91
C GLY A 36 -1.31 2.65 -14.46
N VAL A 37 -0.10 3.14 -14.19
CA VAL A 37 0.11 4.55 -13.88
C VAL A 37 -0.17 5.37 -15.14
N ARG A 38 -1.20 6.23 -15.10
CA ARG A 38 -1.57 7.12 -16.21
C ARG A 38 -1.04 8.55 -16.06
N GLY A 39 -0.55 8.90 -14.88
CA GLY A 39 -0.05 10.24 -14.54
C GLY A 39 0.35 10.32 -13.08
N ALA A 40 0.56 11.56 -12.60
CA ALA A 40 0.88 11.85 -11.21
C ALA A 40 -0.12 12.86 -10.63
N LEU A 41 -0.35 12.78 -9.31
CA LEU A 41 -1.17 13.71 -8.54
C LEU A 41 -0.39 14.22 -7.33
N LEU A 42 -0.52 15.52 -7.07
CA LEU A 42 -0.15 16.13 -5.81
C LEU A 42 -1.41 16.31 -4.97
N LEU A 43 -1.44 15.65 -3.82
CA LEU A 43 -2.59 15.65 -2.91
C LEU A 43 -2.15 16.28 -1.59
N ALA A 44 -2.32 17.59 -1.42
CA ALA A 44 -1.83 18.30 -0.23
C ALA A 44 -2.19 17.62 1.09
N SER A 45 -3.45 17.16 1.24
CA SER A 45 -3.88 16.42 2.44
C SER A 45 -3.38 14.97 2.48
N GLY A 46 -3.20 14.32 1.32
CA GLY A 46 -2.66 12.96 1.23
C GLY A 46 -1.17 12.89 1.59
N SER A 47 -0.43 13.95 1.29
CA SER A 47 0.99 14.11 1.63
C SER A 47 1.27 14.23 3.14
N LEU A 48 0.24 14.39 3.97
CA LEU A 48 0.37 14.38 5.43
C LEU A 48 0.38 12.97 6.03
N VAL A 49 0.05 11.95 5.25
CA VAL A 49 -0.11 10.58 5.72
C VAL A 49 1.22 9.85 5.66
N ASN A 50 1.78 9.52 6.82
CA ASN A 50 3.12 8.93 6.92
C ASN A 50 3.20 7.48 6.42
N HIS A 51 4.44 7.01 6.27
CA HIS A 51 4.74 5.65 5.89
C HIS A 51 4.67 4.65 7.05
N GLU A 52 4.05 3.49 6.81
CA GLU A 52 4.24 2.30 7.64
C GLU A 52 4.22 1.01 6.78
N CYS A 53 5.01 -0.01 7.17
CA CYS A 53 5.04 -1.30 6.47
C CYS A 53 3.91 -2.26 6.86
N LEU A 54 3.08 -1.88 7.83
CA LEU A 54 1.81 -2.49 8.24
C LEU A 54 0.77 -1.36 8.33
N PRO A 55 0.41 -0.74 7.19
CA PRO A 55 -0.31 0.53 7.18
C PRO A 55 -1.75 0.39 7.67
N THR A 56 -2.34 1.50 8.07
CA THR A 56 -3.77 1.53 8.43
C THR A 56 -4.68 1.90 7.25
N LEU A 57 -4.14 2.51 6.19
CA LEU A 57 -4.87 2.96 5.01
C LEU A 57 -4.42 2.28 3.72
N ALA A 58 -5.34 2.25 2.75
CA ALA A 58 -5.07 2.05 1.33
C ALA A 58 -5.70 3.20 0.54
N ARG A 59 -5.00 3.67 -0.49
CA ARG A 59 -5.46 4.71 -1.42
C ARG A 59 -6.06 4.09 -2.66
N PHE A 60 -7.24 4.53 -3.06
CA PHE A 60 -7.97 4.12 -4.25
C PHE A 60 -8.13 5.29 -5.21
N ASP A 61 -7.79 5.05 -6.48
CA ASP A 61 -7.91 6.02 -7.57
C ASP A 61 -9.08 5.62 -8.49
N ASP A 62 -10.20 6.35 -8.37
CA ASP A 62 -11.41 6.18 -9.17
C ASP A 62 -11.44 7.22 -10.29
N CYS A 63 -10.66 6.94 -11.34
CA CYS A 63 -10.52 7.85 -12.49
C CYS A 63 -11.56 7.58 -13.60
N ASP A 64 -12.19 6.41 -13.58
CA ASP A 64 -13.06 5.93 -14.66
C ASP A 64 -14.57 5.98 -14.29
N ALA A 65 -14.91 6.48 -13.10
CA ALA A 65 -16.27 6.41 -12.52
C ALA A 65 -17.33 7.24 -13.30
N GLY A 66 -16.92 8.17 -14.16
CA GLY A 66 -17.81 9.01 -14.97
C GLY A 66 -17.96 8.63 -16.45
N SER A 67 -17.17 7.69 -16.97
CA SER A 67 -17.03 7.48 -18.43
C SER A 67 -18.03 6.47 -19.03
N ARG A 68 -19.27 6.42 -18.53
CA ARG A 68 -20.34 5.59 -19.14
C ARG A 68 -21.27 6.36 -20.08
N SER A 69 -21.12 7.68 -20.24
CA SER A 69 -22.02 8.47 -21.11
C SER A 69 -21.40 9.52 -22.04
N SER A 70 -20.08 9.76 -22.03
CA SER A 70 -19.48 10.69 -23.00
C SER A 70 -17.95 10.55 -23.07
N ALA A 71 -17.43 10.32 -24.27
CA ALA A 71 -15.99 10.23 -24.58
C ALA A 71 -15.23 11.57 -24.41
N THR A 72 -15.88 12.63 -23.95
CA THR A 72 -15.32 13.98 -23.76
C THR A 72 -15.31 14.49 -22.32
N ALA A 73 -15.78 13.70 -21.35
CA ALA A 73 -15.67 14.05 -19.94
C ALA A 73 -14.43 13.36 -19.34
N CYS A 74 -13.30 14.06 -19.29
CA CYS A 74 -12.25 13.69 -18.35
C CYS A 74 -12.81 13.91 -16.95
N SER A 75 -13.43 12.88 -16.36
CA SER A 75 -13.92 12.95 -14.99
C SER A 75 -12.72 13.21 -14.09
N THR A 76 -12.77 14.29 -13.32
CA THR A 76 -11.76 14.60 -12.30
C THR A 76 -11.43 13.33 -11.52
N PRO A 77 -10.15 12.94 -11.41
CA PRO A 77 -9.79 11.71 -10.70
C PRO A 77 -10.29 11.83 -9.25
N CYS A 78 -11.10 10.86 -8.82
CA CYS A 78 -11.53 10.77 -7.44
C CYS A 78 -10.53 9.92 -6.69
N VAL A 79 -9.92 10.48 -5.63
CA VAL A 79 -9.02 9.72 -4.76
C VAL A 79 -9.70 9.52 -3.41
N SER A 80 -9.77 8.28 -2.95
CA SER A 80 -10.29 7.93 -1.64
C SER A 80 -9.27 7.15 -0.82
N PHE A 81 -9.32 7.33 0.50
CA PHE A 81 -8.52 6.56 1.45
C PHE A 81 -9.48 5.68 2.26
N ARG A 82 -9.19 4.38 2.33
CA ARG A 82 -10.00 3.40 3.05
C ARG A 82 -9.12 2.72 4.10
N THR A 83 -9.64 2.57 5.31
CA THR A 83 -8.94 1.87 6.39
C THR A 83 -8.95 0.37 6.17
N LEU A 84 -7.81 -0.30 6.36
CA LEU A 84 -7.69 -1.76 6.23
C LEU A 84 -8.39 -2.48 7.40
N HIS A 85 -8.22 -1.94 8.59
CA HIS A 85 -8.75 -2.45 9.85
C HIS A 85 -9.24 -1.30 10.74
N ALA A 86 -9.86 -1.63 11.87
CA ALA A 86 -10.25 -0.63 12.84
C ALA A 86 -9.00 0.14 13.36
N VAL A 87 -9.09 1.46 13.39
CA VAL A 87 -8.06 2.35 13.93
C VAL A 87 -8.63 3.01 15.19
N PRO A 88 -8.00 2.85 16.37
CA PRO A 88 -8.45 3.51 17.60
C PRO A 88 -8.48 5.03 17.47
N ARG A 89 -9.35 5.69 18.25
CA ARG A 89 -9.37 7.16 18.29
C ARG A 89 -8.01 7.70 18.73
N GLY A 90 -7.46 8.62 17.95
CA GLY A 90 -6.12 9.19 18.19
C GLY A 90 -4.98 8.34 17.65
N GLY A 91 -5.26 7.17 17.08
CA GLY A 91 -4.29 6.39 16.32
C GLY A 91 -3.93 7.10 15.01
N GLU A 92 -2.68 6.90 14.57
CA GLU A 92 -2.16 7.48 13.33
C GLU A 92 -2.75 6.78 12.10
N LEU A 93 -3.02 7.58 11.07
CA LEU A 93 -3.34 7.09 9.74
C LEU A 93 -2.05 6.99 8.94
N SER A 94 -1.75 5.80 8.40
CA SER A 94 -0.49 5.50 7.72
C SER A 94 -0.74 4.76 6.41
N LEU A 95 0.14 4.96 5.43
CA LEU A 95 0.14 4.32 4.11
C LEU A 95 1.45 3.59 3.90
N SER A 96 1.46 2.55 3.05
CA SER A 96 2.75 2.05 2.56
C SER A 96 3.16 2.84 1.32
N TYR A 97 4.36 3.40 1.33
CA TYR A 97 4.94 4.09 0.17
C TYR A 97 5.62 3.12 -0.80
N VAL A 98 5.82 1.89 -0.34
CA VAL A 98 6.50 0.80 -1.07
C VAL A 98 5.63 -0.46 -1.03
N PRO A 99 5.80 -1.41 -1.96
CA PRO A 99 5.08 -2.67 -1.90
C PRO A 99 5.34 -3.45 -0.61
N LEU A 100 4.27 -4.02 -0.04
CA LEU A 100 4.32 -4.69 1.27
C LEU A 100 5.09 -6.03 1.24
N LEU A 101 5.18 -6.67 0.08
CA LEU A 101 5.82 -7.98 -0.11
C LEU A 101 7.32 -7.88 -0.44
N TRP A 102 7.86 -6.68 -0.66
CA TRP A 102 9.31 -6.52 -0.80
C TRP A 102 10.01 -6.89 0.49
N ASP A 103 11.27 -7.31 0.42
CA ASP A 103 12.06 -7.61 1.60
C ASP A 103 12.36 -6.36 2.44
N GLY A 104 12.73 -6.58 3.69
CA GLY A 104 12.95 -5.50 4.65
C GLY A 104 14.06 -4.54 4.21
N GLU A 105 15.13 -5.05 3.60
CA GLU A 105 16.25 -4.23 3.15
C GLU A 105 15.86 -3.34 1.97
N GLU A 106 15.22 -3.90 0.94
CA GLU A 106 14.72 -3.18 -0.23
C GLU A 106 13.74 -2.08 0.16
N ARG A 107 12.77 -2.38 1.06
CA ARG A 107 11.81 -1.37 1.54
C ARG A 107 12.54 -0.21 2.24
N ARG A 108 13.44 -0.51 3.16
CA ARG A 108 14.22 0.53 3.89
C ARG A 108 15.13 1.32 2.95
N ALA A 109 15.79 0.66 2.00
CA ALA A 109 16.64 1.30 1.00
C ALA A 109 15.84 2.25 0.12
N ARG A 110 14.64 1.84 -0.32
CA ARG A 110 13.73 2.70 -1.10
C ARG A 110 13.24 3.89 -0.28
N CYS A 111 12.90 3.69 0.99
CA CYS A 111 12.51 4.77 1.90
C CYS A 111 13.60 5.82 2.06
N ARG A 112 14.85 5.40 2.27
CA ARG A 112 16.01 6.31 2.33
C ARG A 112 16.22 7.05 1.01
N ALA A 113 16.21 6.32 -0.11
CA ALA A 113 16.57 6.87 -1.41
C ALA A 113 15.55 7.89 -1.94
N LEU A 114 14.25 7.63 -1.77
CA LEU A 114 13.20 8.48 -2.31
C LEU A 114 12.66 9.51 -1.32
N PHE A 115 12.59 9.16 -0.04
CA PHE A 115 11.90 9.98 0.96
C PHE A 115 12.84 10.50 2.06
N GLY A 116 14.11 10.08 2.06
CA GLY A 116 15.13 10.60 2.95
C GLY A 116 15.00 10.16 4.42
N PHE A 117 14.29 9.07 4.71
CA PHE A 117 14.15 8.55 6.08
C PHE A 117 14.45 7.04 6.18
N ASP A 118 14.89 6.62 7.36
CA ASP A 118 15.01 5.21 7.74
C ASP A 118 13.72 4.73 8.39
N CYS A 119 13.01 3.81 7.74
CA CYS A 119 11.79 3.24 8.31
C CYS A 119 12.15 2.40 9.54
N ARG A 120 11.55 2.75 10.69
CA ARG A 120 11.69 2.04 11.96
C ARG A 120 10.33 1.59 12.53
N CYS A 121 9.33 1.35 11.68
CA CYS A 121 8.04 0.82 12.14
C CYS A 121 8.20 -0.55 12.81
N ALA A 122 7.15 -1.01 13.50
CA ALA A 122 7.16 -2.26 14.27
C ALA A 122 7.67 -3.48 13.46
N ARG A 123 7.28 -3.58 12.18
CA ARG A 123 7.78 -4.63 11.26
C ARG A 123 9.26 -4.49 10.94
N CYS A 124 9.73 -3.29 10.60
CA CYS A 124 11.14 -3.08 10.27
C CYS A 124 12.06 -3.32 11.47
N ARG A 125 11.59 -3.04 12.70
CA ARG A 125 12.33 -3.35 13.93
C ARG A 125 12.46 -4.85 14.15
N ALA A 126 11.36 -5.61 13.98
CA ALA A 126 11.39 -7.07 14.06
C ALA A 126 12.34 -7.69 13.03
N GLU A 127 12.27 -7.26 11.76
CA GLU A 127 13.18 -7.69 10.68
C GLU A 127 14.65 -7.40 11.03
N LEU A 128 14.95 -6.18 11.51
CA LEU A 128 16.31 -5.78 11.90
C LEU A 128 16.86 -6.61 13.07
N ARG A 129 16.01 -7.00 14.03
CA ARG A 129 16.40 -7.88 15.13
C ARG A 129 16.79 -9.26 14.61
N GLU A 130 15.95 -9.87 13.77
CA GLU A 130 16.27 -11.17 13.17
C GLU A 130 17.55 -11.13 12.32
N GLU A 131 17.74 -10.06 11.54
CA GLU A 131 18.96 -9.82 10.77
C GLU A 131 20.20 -9.73 11.67
N ALA A 132 20.10 -9.05 12.80
CA ALA A 132 21.19 -8.92 13.76
C ALA A 132 21.49 -10.25 14.46
N GLU A 133 20.45 -10.97 14.90
CA GLU A 133 20.57 -12.29 15.53
C GLU A 133 21.22 -13.31 14.58
N ALA A 134 20.79 -13.36 13.32
CA ALA A 134 21.37 -14.22 12.29
C ALA A 134 22.85 -13.92 12.01
N GLN A 135 23.29 -12.67 12.25
CA GLN A 135 24.67 -12.23 12.10
C GLN A 135 25.48 -12.27 13.40
N GLY A 136 24.88 -12.70 14.52
CA GLY A 136 25.52 -12.68 15.84
C GLY A 136 25.88 -11.27 16.33
N LYS A 137 25.14 -10.25 15.90
CA LYS A 137 25.32 -8.84 16.29
C LYS A 137 24.27 -8.42 17.31
N GLU A 138 24.57 -7.39 18.09
CA GLU A 138 23.57 -6.74 18.92
C GLU A 138 22.54 -6.03 18.03
N ALA A 139 21.26 -6.26 18.31
CA ALA A 139 20.17 -5.55 17.65
C ALA A 139 20.25 -4.04 17.95
N PRO A 140 19.83 -3.18 17.00
CA PRO A 140 19.78 -1.75 17.25
C PRO A 140 18.87 -1.45 18.45
N ALA A 141 19.32 -0.56 19.35
CA ALA A 141 18.55 -0.19 20.52
C ALA A 141 17.19 0.40 20.11
N ALA A 142 16.10 -0.28 20.49
CA ALA A 142 14.76 0.26 20.38
C ALA A 142 14.61 1.47 21.31
N GLY A 143 14.00 2.55 20.84
CA GLY A 143 13.64 3.68 21.69
C GLY A 143 12.67 3.23 22.79
N LEU A 144 12.69 3.88 23.95
CA LEU A 144 11.74 3.60 25.02
C LEU A 144 10.29 3.79 24.50
N GLY A 145 9.50 2.71 24.49
CA GLY A 145 8.11 2.70 24.03
C GLY A 145 7.91 2.26 22.56
N GLU A 146 8.97 1.82 21.88
CA GLU A 146 8.90 1.32 20.51
C GLU A 146 8.65 -0.20 20.48
N GLU A 147 7.43 -0.62 20.13
CA GLU A 147 7.07 -2.04 20.04
C GLU A 147 7.52 -2.67 18.70
N GLU A 148 7.94 -3.93 18.76
CA GLU A 148 8.21 -4.79 17.60
C GLU A 148 6.94 -5.56 17.23
N ALA A 149 6.78 -5.87 15.94
CA ALA A 149 5.63 -6.65 15.50
C ALA A 149 5.83 -8.15 15.83
N ASP A 150 4.75 -8.81 16.30
CA ASP A 150 4.70 -10.28 16.33
C ASP A 150 4.64 -10.81 14.89
N TRP A 151 5.52 -11.73 14.53
CA TRP A 151 5.56 -12.32 13.18
C TRP A 151 4.28 -13.01 12.76
N ARG A 152 3.55 -13.64 13.68
CA ARG A 152 2.24 -14.22 13.36
C ARG A 152 1.24 -13.14 12.96
N TYR A 153 1.33 -11.97 13.61
CA TYR A 153 0.52 -10.82 13.22
C TYR A 153 0.94 -10.30 11.84
N VAL A 154 2.24 -10.21 11.54
CA VAL A 154 2.76 -9.83 10.22
C VAL A 154 2.23 -10.77 9.13
N ASP A 155 2.34 -12.08 9.33
CA ASP A 155 1.91 -13.09 8.36
C ASP A 155 0.40 -12.99 8.08
N VAL A 156 -0.41 -12.94 9.14
CA VAL A 156 -1.87 -12.80 9.02
C VAL A 156 -2.23 -11.46 8.36
N PHE A 157 -1.52 -10.37 8.70
CA PHE A 157 -1.72 -9.07 8.09
C PHE A 157 -1.45 -9.11 6.58
N LEU A 158 -0.31 -9.66 6.16
CA LEU A 158 0.06 -9.75 4.75
C LEU A 158 -0.92 -10.67 4.01
N LEU A 159 -1.27 -11.82 4.58
CA LEU A 159 -2.26 -12.71 4.00
C LEU A 159 -3.62 -12.02 3.83
N LYS A 160 -4.08 -11.25 4.82
CA LYS A 160 -5.40 -10.60 4.83
C LYS A 160 -5.48 -9.32 3.98
N TYR A 161 -4.40 -8.55 3.91
CA TYR A 161 -4.43 -7.21 3.32
C TYR A 161 -3.60 -7.06 2.06
N VAL A 162 -2.85 -8.07 1.64
CA VAL A 162 -2.20 -8.08 0.32
C VAL A 162 -3.03 -8.88 -0.68
N CYS A 163 -3.14 -8.37 -1.90
CA CYS A 163 -3.83 -9.03 -2.99
C CYS A 163 -3.14 -10.36 -3.35
N ALA A 164 -3.89 -11.46 -3.30
CA ALA A 164 -3.41 -12.81 -3.63
C ALA A 164 -3.13 -13.01 -5.13
N ARG A 165 -3.51 -12.06 -6.00
CA ARG A 165 -3.28 -12.19 -7.44
C ARG A 165 -1.78 -12.14 -7.74
N PRO A 166 -1.22 -13.13 -8.43
CA PRO A 166 0.21 -13.15 -8.78
C PRO A 166 0.63 -11.86 -9.50
N GLY A 167 1.70 -11.25 -9.02
CA GLY A 167 2.26 -10.02 -9.60
C GLY A 167 1.49 -8.73 -9.32
N CYS A 168 0.37 -8.75 -8.59
CA CYS A 168 -0.37 -7.52 -8.27
C CYS A 168 0.29 -6.74 -7.13
N GLY A 169 0.46 -7.37 -5.96
CA GLY A 169 1.05 -6.73 -4.77
C GLY A 169 0.26 -5.56 -4.19
N GLY A 170 -0.94 -5.29 -4.70
CA GLY A 170 -1.83 -4.24 -4.19
C GLY A 170 -2.41 -4.56 -2.82
N THR A 171 -2.97 -3.55 -2.17
CA THR A 171 -3.55 -3.64 -0.83
C THR A 171 -5.06 -3.78 -0.90
N LEU A 172 -5.61 -4.71 -0.13
CA LEU A 172 -7.04 -4.96 0.02
C LEU A 172 -7.59 -4.11 1.17
N ALA A 173 -8.67 -3.38 0.94
CA ALA A 173 -9.42 -2.69 1.99
C ALA A 173 -10.92 -2.92 1.83
N PRO A 174 -11.72 -2.89 2.91
CA PRO A 174 -13.17 -3.03 2.84
C PRO A 174 -13.80 -2.07 1.83
N GLU A 175 -14.75 -2.57 1.04
CA GLU A 175 -15.46 -1.77 0.03
C GLU A 175 -16.30 -0.64 0.64
N ALA A 176 -16.79 -0.89 1.85
CA ALA A 176 -17.56 0.04 2.65
C ALA A 176 -17.31 -0.25 4.15
N PRO A 177 -17.59 0.72 5.05
CA PRO A 177 -17.56 0.49 6.48
C PRO A 177 -18.44 -0.71 6.86
N GLY A 178 -17.85 -1.74 7.48
CA GLY A 178 -18.56 -2.97 7.88
C GLY A 178 -18.87 -3.93 6.73
N GLY A 179 -18.35 -3.71 5.52
CA GLY A 179 -18.50 -4.64 4.40
C GLY A 179 -17.81 -5.99 4.66
N SER A 180 -18.37 -7.07 4.12
CA SER A 180 -17.84 -8.43 4.23
C SER A 180 -16.84 -8.81 3.13
N ALA A 181 -16.53 -7.86 2.25
CA ALA A 181 -15.57 -8.01 1.16
C ALA A 181 -14.58 -6.85 1.15
N ALA A 182 -13.34 -7.17 0.80
CA ALA A 182 -12.28 -6.22 0.56
C ALA A 182 -11.96 -6.15 -0.94
N GLU A 183 -11.67 -4.96 -1.44
CA GLU A 183 -11.29 -4.66 -2.82
C GLU A 183 -9.82 -4.25 -2.88
N CYS A 184 -9.12 -4.73 -3.91
CA CYS A 184 -7.72 -4.40 -4.14
C CYS A 184 -7.61 -3.02 -4.79
N ASN A 185 -6.81 -2.14 -4.20
CA ASN A 185 -6.61 -0.78 -4.70
C ASN A 185 -5.81 -0.70 -6.02
N VAL A 186 -5.18 -1.81 -6.45
CA VAL A 186 -4.45 -1.88 -7.73
C VAL A 186 -5.30 -2.55 -8.81
N CYS A 187 -5.73 -3.80 -8.63
CA CYS A 187 -6.42 -4.54 -9.71
C CYS A 187 -7.95 -4.56 -9.58
N GLY A 188 -8.51 -4.09 -8.45
CA GLY A 188 -9.95 -4.16 -8.17
C GLY A 188 -10.48 -5.57 -7.89
N ALA A 189 -9.61 -6.59 -7.77
CA ALA A 189 -10.03 -7.91 -7.33
C ALA A 189 -10.63 -7.84 -5.93
N LYS A 190 -11.68 -8.63 -5.70
CA LYS A 190 -12.37 -8.70 -4.41
C LYS A 190 -12.06 -10.00 -3.72
N ARG A 191 -12.02 -9.97 -2.39
CA ARG A 191 -11.96 -11.16 -1.55
C ARG A 191 -12.90 -10.98 -0.36
N THR A 192 -13.73 -11.97 -0.13
CA THR A 192 -14.66 -12.03 1.00
C THR A 192 -13.94 -12.48 2.27
N GLU A 193 -14.47 -12.13 3.43
CA GLU A 193 -13.96 -12.64 4.71
C GLU A 193 -14.02 -14.17 4.76
N LYS A 194 -15.03 -14.79 4.13
CA LYS A 194 -15.15 -16.25 4.03
C LYS A 194 -13.97 -16.87 3.27
N GLU A 195 -13.65 -16.36 2.08
CA GLU A 195 -12.53 -16.85 1.27
C GLU A 195 -11.20 -16.68 2.04
N PHE A 196 -11.02 -15.55 2.72
CA PHE A 196 -9.84 -15.34 3.57
C PHE A 196 -9.73 -16.37 4.70
N LEU A 197 -10.83 -16.70 5.38
CA LEU A 197 -10.83 -17.71 6.44
C LEU A 197 -10.53 -19.11 5.92
N GLU A 198 -11.05 -19.47 4.73
CA GLU A 198 -10.74 -20.74 4.06
C GLU A 198 -9.24 -20.82 3.68
N GLU A 199 -8.66 -19.74 3.14
CA GLU A 199 -7.23 -19.64 2.86
C GLU A 199 -6.37 -19.78 4.14
N LEU A 200 -6.78 -19.11 5.23
CA LEU A 200 -6.08 -19.17 6.50
C LEU A 200 -6.10 -20.58 7.10
N GLN A 201 -7.23 -21.28 7.03
CA GLN A 201 -7.34 -22.65 7.50
C GLN A 201 -6.44 -23.59 6.68
N ALA A 202 -6.40 -23.43 5.36
CA ALA A 202 -5.57 -24.25 4.49
C ALA A 202 -4.05 -24.10 4.74
N LEU A 203 -3.60 -23.01 5.35
CA LEU A 203 -2.20 -22.81 5.74
C LEU A 203 -1.84 -23.44 7.09
N GLN A 204 -2.85 -23.88 7.87
CA GLN A 204 -2.68 -24.50 9.18
C GLN A 204 -2.73 -26.05 9.12
N GLU A 205 -3.10 -26.60 7.97
CA GLU A 205 -3.14 -28.04 7.66
C GLU A 205 -1.84 -28.49 6.97
#